data_AF-H3BKM8-F1
#
_entry.id   AF-H3BKM8-F1
#
_cell.length_a   1.000
_cell.length_b   1.000
_cell.length_c   1.000
_cell.angle_alpha   90.00
_cell.angle_beta   90.00
_cell.angle_gamma   90.00
#
_symmetry.space_group_name_H-M   'P 1'
#
loop_
_entity.id
_entity.type
_entity.pdbx_description
1 polymer ?
#
loop_
_entity_poly.entity_id
_entity_poly.type
_entity_poly.pdbx_seq_one_letter_code
_entity_poly.pdbx_strand_id
1 'polypeptide(L)'
;MWGCWLGLLLLLLAGQAALEARRSRWRRELAPGLHLRGIRDAGGRYCQEQDMCCRGRADECALPYLGATCYCDLFCNRTVSDCCPDFWDFCLGIPPPFPPVQGCMHGGRIYPVFGTYWDNCNRCTCHEGGHWECDQEPCLVDPDMIKAINRGNYGWQAGNH
;
A
#
# COMPACT_ATOMS: atom_id res chain seq x y z
N MET A 1 22.54 -60.48 23.66
CA MET A 1 21.28 -59.71 23.87
C MET A 1 21.48 -58.19 23.69
N TRP A 2 22.40 -57.71 22.83
CA TRP A 2 22.76 -56.28 22.69
C TRP A 2 22.44 -55.69 21.30
N GLY A 3 21.69 -56.41 20.44
CA GLY A 3 21.35 -55.93 19.09
C GLY A 3 20.08 -55.07 19.02
N CYS A 4 19.08 -55.33 19.87
CA CYS A 4 17.79 -54.62 19.82
C CYS A 4 17.88 -53.14 20.23
N TRP A 5 18.78 -52.81 21.16
CA TRP A 5 18.85 -51.45 21.71
C TRP A 5 19.48 -50.45 20.73
N LEU A 6 20.46 -50.89 19.93
CA LEU A 6 21.09 -50.07 18.89
C LEU A 6 20.14 -49.81 17.71
N GLY A 7 19.32 -50.79 17.31
CA GLY A 7 18.32 -50.63 16.25
C GLY A 7 17.21 -49.63 16.60
N LEU A 8 16.73 -49.67 17.85
CA LEU A 8 15.76 -48.70 18.37
C LEU A 8 16.34 -47.28 18.45
N LEU A 9 17.61 -47.13 18.83
CA LEU A 9 18.27 -45.82 18.89
C LEU A 9 18.44 -45.19 17.49
N LEU A 10 18.79 -45.98 16.48
CA LEU A 10 18.92 -45.54 15.09
C LEU A 10 17.58 -45.12 14.47
N LEU A 11 16.49 -45.85 14.77
CA LEU A 11 15.13 -45.47 14.33
C LEU A 11 14.64 -44.18 14.98
N LEU A 12 14.97 -43.94 16.25
CA LEU A 12 14.65 -42.70 16.96
C LEU A 12 15.40 -41.49 16.37
N LEU A 13 16.68 -41.64 16.02
CA LEU A 13 17.48 -40.58 15.41
C LEU A 13 17.04 -40.25 13.97
N ALA A 14 16.69 -41.26 13.16
CA ALA A 14 16.16 -41.06 11.82
C ALA A 14 14.77 -40.38 11.83
N GLY A 15 13.93 -40.69 12.82
CA GLY A 15 12.62 -40.05 13.01
C GLY A 15 12.72 -38.57 13.37
N GLN A 16 13.77 -38.17 14.10
CA GLN A 16 14.01 -36.76 14.46
C GLN A 16 14.43 -35.93 13.24
N ALA A 17 15.35 -36.44 12.40
CA ALA A 17 15.80 -35.75 11.19
C ALA A 17 14.65 -35.54 10.16
N ALA A 18 13.74 -36.51 10.04
CA ALA A 18 12.58 -36.40 9.14
C ALA A 18 11.51 -35.40 9.64
N LEU A 19 11.35 -35.24 10.96
CA LEU A 19 10.43 -34.26 11.55
C LEU A 19 10.96 -32.82 11.44
N GLU A 20 12.27 -32.63 11.53
CA GLU A 20 12.91 -31.32 11.41
C GLU A 20 12.86 -30.78 9.97
N ALA A 21 13.07 -31.66 8.97
CA ALA A 21 12.95 -31.30 7.55
C ALA A 21 11.54 -30.83 7.15
N ARG A 22 10.49 -31.23 7.89
CA ARG A 22 9.10 -30.80 7.63
C ARG A 22 8.75 -29.42 8.19
N ARG A 23 9.54 -28.89 9.13
CA ARG A 23 9.25 -27.61 9.81
C ARG A 23 9.78 -26.36 9.10
N SER A 24 10.68 -26.50 8.13
CA SER A 24 11.36 -25.35 7.49
C SER A 24 10.73 -24.90 6.16
N ARG A 25 9.45 -25.21 5.91
CA ARG A 25 8.70 -24.46 4.88
C ARG A 25 8.23 -23.16 5.50
N TRP A 26 9.14 -22.18 5.58
CA TRP A 26 8.86 -20.81 5.96
C TRP A 26 7.60 -20.34 5.23
N ARG A 27 6.49 -20.24 5.97
CA ARG A 27 5.25 -19.63 5.48
C ARG A 27 5.63 -18.17 5.24
N ARG A 28 5.74 -17.76 3.97
CA ARG A 28 5.89 -16.34 3.64
C ARG A 28 4.66 -15.65 4.24
N GLU A 29 4.88 -14.82 5.25
CA GLU A 29 3.83 -13.93 5.73
C GLU A 29 3.39 -13.10 4.53
N LEU A 30 2.11 -13.21 4.17
CA LEU A 30 1.52 -12.34 3.18
C LEU A 30 1.66 -10.91 3.70
N ALA A 31 1.97 -9.97 2.81
CA ALA A 31 2.00 -8.57 3.17
C ALA A 31 0.69 -8.21 3.90
N PRO A 32 0.74 -7.35 4.94
CA PRO A 32 -0.47 -6.89 5.60
C PRO A 32 -1.41 -6.28 4.55
N GLY A 33 -2.72 -6.52 4.70
CA GLY A 33 -3.70 -6.05 3.72
C GLY A 33 -3.66 -4.53 3.55
N LEU A 34 -3.93 -4.09 2.32
CA LEU A 34 -3.83 -2.68 1.92
C LEU A 34 -4.56 -1.71 2.85
N HIS A 35 -5.69 -2.14 3.41
CA HIS A 35 -6.56 -1.34 4.29
C HIS A 35 -6.44 -1.66 5.78
N LEU A 36 -5.36 -2.30 6.23
CA LEU A 36 -5.17 -2.64 7.65
C LEU A 36 -5.25 -1.43 8.59
N ARG A 37 -4.96 -0.22 8.08
CA ARG A 37 -5.09 1.06 8.79
C ARG A 37 -6.22 1.94 8.25
N GLY A 38 -7.16 1.37 7.51
CA GLY A 38 -8.26 2.07 6.82
C GLY A 38 -7.93 2.51 5.39
N ILE A 39 -8.93 3.05 4.70
CA ILE A 39 -8.83 3.51 3.30
C ILE A 39 -8.25 4.93 3.28
N ARG A 40 -7.10 5.11 2.61
CA ARG A 40 -6.36 6.38 2.58
C ARG A 40 -6.82 7.34 1.48
N ASP A 41 -7.47 6.88 0.43
CA ASP A 41 -7.98 7.76 -0.63
C ASP A 41 -9.42 7.39 -0.98
N ALA A 42 -10.30 7.49 0.02
CA ALA A 42 -11.67 7.00 -0.07
C ALA A 42 -12.55 7.74 -1.10
N GLY A 43 -12.11 8.92 -1.56
CA GLY A 43 -12.78 9.65 -2.65
C GLY A 43 -12.11 9.47 -4.02
N GLY A 44 -11.02 8.71 -4.10
CA GLY A 44 -10.34 8.44 -5.35
C GLY A 44 -11.14 7.48 -6.23
N ARG A 45 -11.17 7.77 -7.54
CA ARG A 45 -11.87 6.96 -8.55
C ARG A 45 -10.82 6.11 -9.26
N TYR A 46 -10.76 4.83 -8.94
CA TYR A 46 -9.78 3.90 -9.52
C TYR A 46 -10.50 2.96 -10.47
N CYS A 47 -11.46 2.19 -9.95
CA CYS A 47 -12.29 1.29 -10.75
C CYS A 47 -13.24 2.06 -11.66
N GLN A 48 -13.80 3.18 -11.17
CA GLN A 48 -14.72 4.01 -11.93
C GLN A 48 -14.05 4.70 -13.13
N GLU A 49 -12.82 5.20 -12.97
CA GLU A 49 -12.14 5.93 -14.04
C GLU A 49 -11.76 5.02 -15.21
N GLN A 50 -11.50 3.74 -14.92
CA GLN A 50 -11.22 2.71 -15.92
C GLN A 50 -12.48 1.94 -16.37
N ASP A 51 -13.65 2.27 -15.80
CA ASP A 51 -14.93 1.60 -16.01
C ASP A 51 -14.82 0.06 -15.96
N MET A 52 -14.14 -0.45 -14.93
CA MET A 52 -13.79 -1.88 -14.84
C MET A 52 -14.14 -2.52 -13.50
N CYS A 53 -14.86 -3.65 -13.57
CA CYS A 53 -15.18 -4.51 -12.44
C CYS A 53 -15.01 -5.98 -12.86
N CYS A 54 -13.97 -6.63 -12.35
CA CYS A 54 -13.58 -7.96 -12.83
C CYS A 54 -14.15 -9.07 -11.96
N ARG A 55 -14.77 -10.09 -12.59
CA ARG A 55 -15.38 -11.22 -11.86
C ARG A 55 -14.35 -12.25 -11.36
N GLY A 56 -13.21 -12.36 -12.03
CA GLY A 56 -12.14 -13.30 -11.70
C GLY A 56 -10.86 -12.58 -11.29
N ARG A 57 -9.88 -13.33 -10.77
CA ARG A 57 -8.53 -12.80 -10.50
C ARG A 57 -7.86 -12.52 -11.84
N ALA A 58 -7.73 -11.25 -12.17
CA ALA A 58 -7.22 -10.81 -13.45
C ALA A 58 -6.20 -9.71 -13.20
N ASP A 59 -4.94 -9.95 -13.58
CA ASP A 59 -3.83 -9.03 -13.32
C ASP A 59 -4.00 -7.71 -14.11
N GLU A 60 -4.80 -7.71 -15.18
CA GLU A 60 -5.21 -6.51 -15.91
C GLU A 60 -6.10 -5.56 -15.08
N CYS A 61 -6.67 -6.05 -13.97
CA CYS A 61 -7.52 -5.27 -13.07
C CYS A 61 -6.74 -4.68 -11.88
N ALA A 62 -5.42 -4.65 -12.00
CA ALA A 62 -4.50 -4.07 -11.04
C ALA A 62 -4.25 -2.58 -11.35
N LEU A 63 -4.36 -1.73 -10.34
CA LEU A 63 -4.14 -0.29 -10.43
C LEU A 63 -3.12 0.18 -9.39
N PRO A 64 -2.36 1.26 -9.69
CA PRO A 64 -1.44 1.84 -8.73
C PRO A 64 -2.20 2.56 -7.62
N TYR A 65 -1.82 2.31 -6.36
CA TYR A 65 -2.40 2.95 -5.19
C TYR A 65 -1.31 3.26 -4.15
N LEU A 66 -0.93 4.53 -4.02
CA LEU A 66 0.00 5.05 -3.01
C LEU A 66 1.29 4.22 -2.83
N GLY A 67 1.92 3.83 -3.94
CA GLY A 67 3.16 3.03 -3.94
C GLY A 67 2.96 1.52 -3.75
N ALA A 68 1.71 1.07 -3.70
CA ALA A 68 1.29 -0.32 -3.75
C ALA A 68 0.36 -0.54 -4.96
N THR A 69 -0.19 -1.75 -5.06
CA THR A 69 -1.14 -2.15 -6.10
C THR A 69 -2.47 -2.50 -5.46
N CYS A 70 -3.55 -1.93 -5.98
CA CYS A 70 -4.92 -2.28 -5.63
C CYS A 70 -5.60 -3.01 -6.80
N TYR A 71 -6.70 -3.70 -6.53
CA TYR A 71 -7.42 -4.48 -7.53
C TYR A 71 -8.91 -4.10 -7.58
N CYS A 72 -9.47 -4.10 -8.78
CA CYS A 72 -10.90 -3.91 -9.06
C CYS A 72 -11.63 -5.24 -9.34
N ASP A 73 -11.12 -6.34 -8.80
CA ASP A 73 -11.68 -7.68 -8.99
C ASP A 73 -12.37 -8.23 -7.73
N LEU A 74 -13.29 -9.18 -7.89
CA LEU A 74 -13.98 -9.80 -6.74
C LEU A 74 -13.03 -10.60 -5.81
N PHE A 75 -11.81 -10.92 -6.25
CA PHE A 75 -10.84 -11.68 -5.46
C PHE A 75 -10.16 -10.79 -4.40
N CYS A 76 -10.05 -9.49 -4.65
CA CYS A 76 -9.48 -8.52 -3.71
C CYS A 76 -10.21 -8.50 -2.37
N ASN A 77 -11.53 -8.78 -2.36
CA ASN A 77 -12.39 -8.73 -1.17
C ASN A 77 -12.24 -9.97 -0.25
N ARG A 78 -11.07 -10.59 -0.26
CA ARG A 78 -10.72 -11.74 0.59
C ARG A 78 -9.98 -11.27 1.85
N THR A 79 -9.43 -12.22 2.61
CA THR A 79 -8.81 -12.01 3.93
C THR A 79 -7.68 -10.96 3.98
N VAL A 80 -7.07 -10.66 2.84
CA VAL A 80 -6.10 -9.57 2.65
C VAL A 80 -6.76 -8.62 1.66
N SER A 81 -7.41 -7.56 2.16
CA SER A 81 -8.21 -6.65 1.34
C SER A 81 -7.32 -5.71 0.53
N ASP A 82 -6.92 -6.15 -0.66
CA ASP A 82 -6.13 -5.37 -1.63
C ASP A 82 -7.03 -4.63 -2.65
N CYS A 83 -8.29 -4.41 -2.31
CA CYS A 83 -9.23 -3.72 -3.19
C CYS A 83 -8.89 -2.25 -3.37
N CYS A 84 -9.21 -1.67 -4.52
CA CYS A 84 -9.15 -0.23 -4.68
C CYS A 84 -10.18 0.48 -3.78
N PRO A 85 -9.94 1.76 -3.39
CA PRO A 85 -10.84 2.52 -2.50
C PRO A 85 -12.30 2.54 -2.92
N ASP A 86 -12.58 2.67 -4.23
CA ASP A 86 -13.91 2.74 -4.84
C ASP A 86 -14.47 1.38 -5.28
N PHE A 87 -13.83 0.26 -4.89
CA PHE A 87 -14.32 -1.05 -5.32
C PHE A 87 -15.70 -1.37 -4.73
N TRP A 88 -15.92 -1.07 -3.45
CA TRP A 88 -17.16 -1.45 -2.77
C TRP A 88 -18.36 -0.63 -3.25
N ASP A 89 -18.21 0.68 -3.43
CA ASP A 89 -19.30 1.54 -3.88
C ASP A 89 -19.53 1.40 -5.39
N PHE A 90 -18.47 1.42 -6.21
CA PHE A 90 -18.60 1.33 -7.66
C PHE A 90 -18.96 -0.09 -8.15
N CYS A 91 -18.20 -1.12 -7.73
CA CYS A 91 -18.40 -2.48 -8.25
C CYS A 91 -19.44 -3.29 -7.46
N LEU A 92 -19.61 -3.06 -6.16
CA LEU A 92 -20.56 -3.80 -5.34
C LEU A 92 -21.79 -2.99 -4.93
N GLY A 93 -21.80 -1.66 -5.08
CA GLY A 93 -22.91 -0.81 -4.67
C GLY A 93 -23.12 -0.76 -3.14
N ILE A 94 -22.10 -1.07 -2.36
CA ILE A 94 -22.16 -1.10 -0.89
C ILE A 94 -21.11 -0.17 -0.27
N PRO A 95 -21.35 0.40 0.92
CA PRO A 95 -20.32 1.17 1.60
C PRO A 95 -19.10 0.29 1.93
N PRO A 96 -17.88 0.84 1.91
CA PRO A 96 -16.68 0.10 2.26
C PRO A 96 -16.74 -0.41 3.71
N PRO A 97 -16.24 -1.63 3.98
CA PRO A 97 -16.27 -2.23 5.32
C PRO A 97 -15.27 -1.57 6.30
N PHE A 98 -14.29 -0.84 5.77
CA PHE A 98 -13.31 -0.10 6.56
C PHE A 98 -13.68 1.38 6.56
N PRO A 99 -13.74 2.03 7.73
CA PRO A 99 -13.94 3.47 7.76
C PRO A 99 -12.78 4.16 7.02
N PRO A 100 -13.07 5.23 6.26
CA PRO A 100 -12.02 6.04 5.67
C PRO A 100 -11.13 6.62 6.78
N VAL A 101 -9.83 6.66 6.53
CA VAL A 101 -8.90 7.24 7.50
C VAL A 101 -9.15 8.74 7.57
N GLN A 102 -9.41 9.26 8.77
CA GLN A 102 -9.43 10.69 9.00
C GLN A 102 -8.03 11.26 8.77
N GLY A 103 -7.95 12.43 8.16
CA GLY A 103 -6.69 12.95 7.69
C GLY A 103 -6.79 14.31 7.02
N CYS A 104 -5.70 14.71 6.37
CA CYS A 104 -5.55 15.99 5.71
C CYS A 104 -5.54 15.79 4.19
N MET A 105 -6.23 16.66 3.46
CA MET A 105 -6.24 16.60 2.00
C MET A 105 -5.07 17.42 1.42
N HIS A 106 -4.31 16.85 0.49
CA HIS A 106 -3.28 17.56 -0.27
C HIS A 106 -3.17 16.97 -1.68
N GLY A 107 -3.22 17.82 -2.71
CA GLY A 107 -3.09 17.37 -4.11
C GLY A 107 -4.12 16.32 -4.55
N GLY A 108 -5.34 16.37 -4.00
CA GLY A 108 -6.39 15.39 -4.26
C GLY A 108 -6.24 14.05 -3.53
N ARG A 109 -5.24 13.92 -2.66
CA ARG A 109 -5.00 12.71 -1.85
C ARG A 109 -5.26 13.01 -0.39
N ILE A 110 -5.76 12.02 0.35
CA ILE A 110 -5.89 12.12 1.81
C ILE A 110 -4.66 11.47 2.46
N TYR A 111 -4.00 12.24 3.32
CA TYR A 111 -2.90 11.77 4.16
C TYR A 111 -3.45 11.43 5.54
N PRO A 112 -3.14 10.25 6.10
CA PRO A 112 -3.56 9.92 7.45
C PRO A 112 -3.00 10.94 8.45
N VAL A 113 -3.62 11.05 9.63
CA VAL A 113 -3.01 11.81 10.75
C VAL A 113 -1.58 11.33 10.99
N PHE A 114 -0.67 12.28 11.19
CA PHE A 114 0.79 12.14 11.25
C PHE A 114 1.46 11.70 9.92
N GLY A 115 0.69 11.59 8.84
CA GLY A 115 1.22 11.44 7.49
C GLY A 115 1.97 12.69 7.08
N THR A 116 3.05 12.52 6.32
CA THR A 116 3.91 13.61 5.89
C THR A 116 4.05 13.67 4.38
N TYR A 117 4.27 14.88 3.87
CA TYR A 117 4.78 15.11 2.52
C TYR A 117 5.86 16.19 2.57
N TRP A 118 6.60 16.35 1.47
CA TRP A 118 7.61 17.38 1.33
C TRP A 118 7.10 18.43 0.33
N ASP A 119 7.02 19.68 0.77
CA ASP A 119 6.83 20.84 -0.10
C ASP A 119 8.17 21.53 -0.24
N ASN A 120 8.82 21.33 -1.39
CA ASN A 120 10.20 21.75 -1.60
C ASN A 120 11.12 21.12 -0.54
N CYS A 121 11.73 21.92 0.33
CA CYS A 121 12.57 21.46 1.43
C CYS A 121 11.81 21.33 2.77
N ASN A 122 10.56 21.81 2.84
CA ASN A 122 9.80 21.84 4.08
C ASN A 122 8.99 20.55 4.24
N ARG A 123 9.07 19.92 5.42
CA ARG A 123 8.22 18.77 5.73
C ARG A 123 6.89 19.27 6.25
N CYS A 124 5.82 18.82 5.62
CA CYS A 124 4.46 19.06 6.06
C CYS A 124 3.89 17.81 6.71
N THR A 125 3.38 17.95 7.93
CA THR A 125 2.79 16.87 8.72
C THR A 125 1.29 17.13 8.90
N CYS A 126 0.49 16.10 8.72
CA CYS A 126 -0.96 16.18 8.97
C CYS A 126 -1.22 16.03 10.46
N HIS A 127 -1.93 16.98 11.06
CA HIS A 127 -2.29 16.94 12.47
C HIS A 127 -3.76 16.54 12.69
N GLU A 128 -4.07 16.18 13.93
CA GLU A 128 -5.45 15.96 14.37
C GLU A 128 -6.29 17.22 14.09
N GLY A 129 -7.50 17.03 13.55
CA GLY A 129 -8.34 18.14 13.07
C GLY A 129 -8.16 18.51 11.59
N GLY A 130 -7.32 17.78 10.84
CA GLY A 130 -7.28 17.88 9.37
C GLY A 130 -6.50 19.09 8.84
N HIS A 131 -5.62 19.68 9.64
CA HIS A 131 -4.77 20.80 9.24
C HIS A 131 -3.31 20.36 9.02
N TRP A 132 -2.62 21.10 8.17
CA TRP A 132 -1.21 20.89 7.86
C TRP A 132 -0.33 21.79 8.73
N GLU A 133 0.70 21.19 9.32
CA GLU A 133 1.81 21.92 9.93
C GLU A 133 3.07 21.67 9.10
N CYS A 134 3.64 22.73 8.53
CA CYS A 134 4.81 22.66 7.68
C CYS A 134 5.99 23.38 8.33
N ASP A 135 7.19 22.81 8.16
CA ASP A 135 8.44 23.51 8.46
C ASP A 135 8.50 24.85 7.70
N GLN A 136 9.20 25.84 8.26
CA GLN A 136 9.35 27.19 7.67
C GLN A 136 10.80 27.48 7.29
N GLU A 137 11.53 26.46 6.87
CA GLU A 137 12.92 26.61 6.48
C GLU A 137 13.03 27.33 5.11
N PRO A 138 13.97 28.28 4.97
CA PRO A 138 14.23 28.93 3.69
C PRO A 138 14.84 27.91 2.73
N CYS A 139 14.08 27.54 1.70
CA CYS A 139 14.54 26.60 0.68
C CYS A 139 15.49 27.27 -0.33
N LEU A 140 16.49 26.51 -0.77
CA LEU A 140 17.45 26.95 -1.79
C LEU A 140 16.77 27.19 -3.16
N VAL A 141 15.78 26.36 -3.49
CA VAL A 141 15.07 26.41 -4.77
C VAL A 141 13.88 27.36 -4.66
N ASP A 142 13.88 28.41 -5.48
CA ASP A 142 12.77 29.35 -5.61
C ASP A 142 11.68 28.78 -6.56
N PRO A 143 10.44 28.53 -6.07
CA PRO A 143 9.36 28.00 -6.89
C PRO A 143 8.88 28.97 -7.98
N ASP A 144 9.03 30.29 -7.79
CA ASP A 144 8.63 31.27 -8.80
C ASP A 144 9.62 31.30 -9.96
N MET A 145 10.90 31.02 -9.70
CA MET A 145 11.91 30.81 -10.75
C MET A 145 11.58 29.59 -11.61
N ILE A 146 11.21 28.46 -10.99
CA ILE A 146 10.78 27.25 -11.74
C ILE A 146 9.57 27.57 -12.61
N LYS A 147 8.54 28.24 -12.06
CA LYS A 147 7.36 28.64 -12.83
C LYS A 147 7.72 29.57 -13.98
N ALA A 148 8.61 30.54 -13.76
CA ALA A 148 9.04 31.48 -14.80
C ALA A 148 9.75 30.77 -15.97
N ILE A 149 10.64 29.81 -15.68
CA ILE A 149 11.31 29.00 -16.70
C ILE A 149 10.28 28.16 -17.47
N ASN A 150 9.36 27.49 -16.77
CA ASN A 150 8.37 26.60 -17.37
C ASN A 150 7.27 27.33 -18.18
N ARG A 151 7.21 28.66 -18.14
CA ARG A 151 6.36 29.47 -19.05
C ARG A 151 6.95 29.56 -20.46
N GLY A 152 8.26 29.38 -20.62
CA GLY A 152 8.91 29.37 -21.92
C GLY A 152 8.83 28.00 -22.59
N ASN A 153 9.03 27.97 -23.91
CA ASN A 153 9.07 26.72 -24.68
C ASN A 153 10.51 26.38 -25.09
N TYR A 154 11.26 25.76 -24.17
CA TYR A 154 12.68 25.44 -24.35
C TYR A 154 12.94 23.97 -24.71
N GLY A 155 11.89 23.15 -24.85
CA GLY A 155 12.01 21.69 -25.06
C GLY A 155 12.39 20.90 -23.80
N TRP A 156 12.52 21.56 -22.65
CA TRP A 156 12.74 20.96 -21.33
C TRP A 156 11.99 21.77 -20.26
N GLN A 157 11.74 21.16 -19.09
CA GLN A 157 11.08 21.81 -17.95
C GLN A 157 12.02 21.80 -16.74
N ALA A 158 12.03 22.90 -15.99
CA ALA A 158 12.66 22.98 -14.69
C ALA A 158 11.83 22.22 -13.65
N GLY A 159 12.50 21.51 -12.76
CA GLY A 159 11.88 20.73 -11.67
C GLY A 159 12.58 20.96 -10.34
N ASN A 160 11.92 20.55 -9.27
CA ASN A 160 12.48 20.50 -7.92
C ASN A 160 12.70 19.01 -7.57
N HIS A 161 13.93 18.64 -7.23
CA HIS A 161 14.36 17.25 -7.02
C HIS A 161 14.96 17.06 -5.64
#